data_AF-A0A7V5FPQ8-F1
#
_entry.id   AF-A0A7V5FPQ8-F1
#
_cell.length_a   1.000
_cell.length_b   1.000
_cell.length_c   1.000
_cell.angle_alpha   90.00
_cell.angle_beta   90.00
_cell.angle_gamma   90.00
#
_symmetry.space_group_name_H-M   'P 1'
#
loop_
_entity.id
_entity.type
_entity.pdbx_description
1 polymer ?
#
loop_
_entity_poly.entity_id
_entity_poly.type
_entity_poly.pdbx_seq_one_letter_code
_entity_poly.pdbx_strand_id
1 'polypeptide(L)'
;MKNTRFTLVEPSGATPGRQQVISPKTRLPGQGDRILSRQRLLAEVAGALAKGHVWINGPPGAGKTVLAANYSRQAAMPVFWYELDPLDADVVSFFSTLPQA
;
A
#
# COMPACT_ATOMS: atom_id res chain seq x y z
N MET A 1 -20.55 -2.19 -12.82
CA MET A 1 -20.04 -3.52 -12.39
C MET A 1 -19.23 -4.09 -13.55
N LYS A 2 -17.89 -4.07 -13.48
CA LYS A 2 -17.04 -4.64 -14.54
C LYS A 2 -16.39 -5.91 -13.99
N ASN A 3 -16.74 -7.02 -14.64
CA ASN A 3 -16.30 -8.38 -14.33
C ASN A 3 -14.79 -8.54 -14.57
N THR A 4 -14.09 -9.15 -13.61
CA THR A 4 -12.78 -9.74 -13.83
C THR A 4 -12.92 -11.25 -13.60
N ARG A 5 -12.97 -12.02 -14.69
CA ARG A 5 -12.77 -13.47 -14.66
C ARG A 5 -11.27 -13.72 -14.50
N PHE A 6 -10.90 -14.49 -13.48
CA PHE A 6 -9.57 -15.06 -13.34
C PHE A 6 -9.64 -16.49 -13.86
N THR A 7 -9.00 -16.77 -14.99
CA THR A 7 -8.81 -18.14 -15.47
C THR A 7 -7.50 -18.66 -14.88
N LEU A 8 -7.59 -19.63 -13.98
CA LEU A 8 -6.46 -20.41 -13.50
C LEU A 8 -6.06 -21.37 -14.64
N VAL A 9 -4.93 -21.12 -15.29
CA VAL A 9 -4.26 -22.14 -16.12
C VAL A 9 -3.20 -22.76 -15.23
N GLU A 10 -3.46 -23.97 -14.76
CA GLU A 10 -2.49 -24.82 -14.06
C GLU A 10 -1.65 -25.55 -15.13
N PRO A 11 -0.33 -25.33 -15.24
CA PRO A 11 0.55 -26.33 -15.83
C PRO A 11 0.96 -27.31 -14.73
N SER A 12 0.46 -28.54 -14.87
CA SER A 12 0.91 -29.71 -14.12
C SER A 12 2.43 -29.86 -14.22
N GLY A 13 3.14 -29.72 -13.10
CA GLY A 13 4.47 -30.34 -12.93
C GLY A 13 5.68 -29.46 -12.62
N ALA A 14 5.56 -28.30 -11.97
CA ALA A 14 6.74 -27.53 -11.53
C ALA A 14 6.71 -27.16 -10.04
N THR A 15 7.85 -27.44 -9.38
CA THR A 15 8.32 -27.09 -8.02
C THR A 15 7.61 -25.91 -7.35
N PRO A 16 7.29 -25.96 -6.03
CA PRO A 16 6.65 -24.85 -5.33
C PRO A 16 7.61 -23.65 -5.21
N GLY A 17 7.65 -22.85 -6.28
CA GLY A 17 8.18 -21.50 -6.26
C GLY A 17 7.23 -20.65 -5.42
N ARG A 18 7.80 -19.98 -4.42
CA ARG A 18 7.16 -19.03 -3.49
C ARG A 18 6.13 -18.16 -4.24
N GLN A 19 4.85 -18.53 -4.15
CA GLN A 19 3.77 -17.70 -4.70
C GLN A 19 3.68 -16.46 -3.84
N GLN A 20 4.30 -15.38 -4.31
CA GLN A 20 4.12 -14.07 -3.69
C GLN A 20 2.71 -13.60 -4.02
N VAL A 21 1.79 -13.81 -3.09
CA VAL A 21 0.42 -13.29 -3.19
C VAL A 21 0.51 -11.77 -3.09
N ILE A 22 0.56 -11.10 -4.25
CA ILE A 22 0.47 -9.64 -4.31
C ILE A 22 -0.99 -9.28 -4.10
N SER A 23 -1.41 -9.18 -2.83
CA SER A 23 -2.78 -8.79 -2.51
C SER A 23 -3.04 -7.33 -2.94
N PRO A 24 -4.26 -6.97 -3.37
CA PRO A 24 -4.60 -5.59 -3.72
C PRO A 24 -4.35 -4.60 -2.57
N LYS A 25 -4.47 -5.08 -1.32
CA LYS A 25 -4.21 -4.33 -0.08
C LYS A 25 -2.77 -3.82 0.04
N THR A 26 -1.84 -4.43 -0.69
CA THR A 26 -0.41 -4.16 -0.62
C THR A 26 0.09 -3.20 -1.71
N ARG A 27 -0.73 -2.88 -2.71
CA ARG A 27 -0.27 -2.08 -3.84
C ARG A 27 -0.33 -0.59 -3.49
N LEU A 28 0.80 0.10 -3.66
CA LEU A 28 0.81 1.56 -3.67
C LEU A 28 -0.20 2.08 -4.71
N PRO A 29 -1.12 2.97 -4.34
CA PRO A 29 -2.08 3.53 -5.27
C PRO A 29 -1.36 4.14 -6.49
N GLY A 30 -1.86 3.78 -7.68
CA GLY A 30 -1.42 4.40 -8.92
C GLY A 30 -1.64 5.91 -8.83
N GLN A 31 -0.62 6.69 -9.17
CA GLN A 31 -0.72 8.14 -9.20
C GLN A 31 -1.08 8.57 -10.62
N GLY A 32 -2.09 9.43 -10.77
CA GLY A 32 -2.38 10.07 -12.07
C GLY A 32 -1.33 11.13 -12.41
N ASP A 33 -1.30 11.54 -13.68
CA ASP A 33 -0.23 12.40 -14.25
C ASP A 33 -0.15 13.83 -13.67
N ARG A 34 -1.12 14.26 -12.86
CA ARG A 34 -1.23 15.63 -12.33
C ARG A 34 -1.17 15.68 -10.81
N ILE A 35 0.02 15.43 -10.25
CA ILE A 35 0.24 15.60 -8.81
C ILE A 35 1.08 16.83 -8.54
N LEU A 36 0.55 17.70 -7.68
CA LEU A 36 1.29 18.83 -7.13
C LEU A 36 2.12 18.34 -5.94
N SER A 37 3.45 18.38 -6.09
CA SER A 37 4.36 18.03 -5.01
C SER A 37 4.31 19.10 -3.91
N ARG A 38 3.94 18.68 -2.69
CA ARG A 38 3.80 19.59 -1.53
C ARG A 38 5.02 19.46 -0.62
N GLN A 39 6.16 19.98 -1.06
CA GLN A 39 7.46 19.85 -0.40
C GLN A 39 7.42 20.15 1.11
N ARG A 40 6.72 21.22 1.52
CA ARG A 40 6.55 21.55 2.94
C ARG A 40 5.89 20.41 3.73
N LEU A 41 4.82 19.81 3.21
CA LEU A 41 4.13 18.71 3.90
C LEU A 41 4.94 17.41 3.88
N LEU A 42 5.72 17.17 2.82
CA LEU A 42 6.63 16.02 2.76
C LEU A 42 7.71 16.12 3.83
N ALA A 43 8.27 17.32 4.05
CA ALA A 43 9.24 17.56 5.12
C ALA A 43 8.63 17.34 6.52
N GLU A 44 7.39 17.78 6.76
CA GLU A 44 6.68 17.52 8.02
C GLU A 44 6.48 16.02 8.26
N VAL A 45 6.10 15.27 7.22
CA VAL A 45 5.96 13.81 7.29
C VAL A 45 7.29 13.15 7.61
N ALA A 46 8.38 13.55 6.94
CA ALA A 46 9.72 13.04 7.20
C ALA A 46 10.15 13.30 8.66
N GLY A 47 9.96 14.53 9.14
CA GLY A 47 10.32 14.93 10.50
C GLY A 47 9.49 14.22 11.58
N ALA A 48 8.22 13.93 11.31
CA ALA A 48 7.37 13.15 12.21
C ALA A 48 7.76 11.67 12.23
N LEU A 49 8.03 11.07 11.06
CA LEU A 49 8.47 9.67 10.96
C LEU A 49 9.83 9.43 11.62
N ALA A 50 10.74 10.41 11.58
CA ALA A 50 12.00 10.35 12.33
C ALA A 50 11.79 10.22 13.85
N LYS A 51 10.59 10.56 14.37
CA LYS A 51 10.21 10.42 15.79
C LYS A 51 9.42 9.14 16.07
N GLY A 52 9.10 8.34 15.06
CA GLY A 52 8.47 7.02 15.20
C GLY A 52 7.27 6.79 14.29
N HIS A 53 6.24 7.63 14.38
CA HIS A 53 4.99 7.45 13.62
C HIS A 53 4.36 8.77 13.21
N VAL A 54 3.57 8.74 12.14
CA VAL A 54 2.81 9.89 11.63
C VAL A 54 1.38 9.47 11.35
N TRP A 55 0.42 10.32 11.74
CA TRP A 55 -0.99 10.14 11.43
C TRP A 55 -1.47 11.29 10.54
N ILE A 56 -1.96 10.98 9.34
CA ILE A 56 -2.40 11.97 8.35
C ILE A 56 -3.93 12.05 8.35
N ASN A 57 -4.47 13.11 8.94
CA ASN A 57 -5.91 13.41 8.98
C ASN A 57 -6.31 14.52 8.00
N GLY A 58 -7.58 14.57 7.62
CA GLY A 58 -8.14 15.62 6.79
C GLY A 58 -9.41 15.20 6.04
N PRO A 59 -10.15 16.15 5.44
CA PRO A 59 -11.40 15.86 4.76
C PRO A 59 -11.22 14.98 3.51
N PRO A 60 -12.30 14.37 2.98
CA PRO A 60 -12.29 13.73 1.67
C PRO A 60 -11.72 14.69 0.60
N GLY A 61 -10.92 14.15 -0.33
CA GLY A 61 -10.31 14.97 -1.40
C GLY A 61 -9.11 15.83 -0.99
N ALA A 62 -8.74 15.92 0.29
CA ALA A 62 -7.57 16.71 0.74
C ALA A 62 -6.20 16.21 0.23
N GLY A 63 -6.16 15.05 -0.43
CA GLY A 63 -4.93 14.49 -0.98
C GLY A 63 -4.07 13.70 0.01
N LYS A 64 -4.66 13.18 1.11
CA LYS A 64 -3.94 12.39 2.13
C LYS A 64 -3.21 11.18 1.55
N THR A 65 -3.94 10.37 0.78
CA THR A 65 -3.40 9.20 0.08
C THR A 65 -2.33 9.59 -0.93
N VAL A 66 -2.52 10.73 -1.61
CA VAL A 66 -1.53 11.28 -2.56
C VAL A 66 -0.25 11.70 -1.83
N LEU A 67 -0.37 12.38 -0.69
CA LEU A 67 0.77 12.79 0.14
C LEU A 67 1.56 11.58 0.63
N ALA A 68 0.89 10.57 1.19
CA ALA A 68 1.52 9.34 1.67
C ALA A 68 2.22 8.59 0.52
N ALA A 69 1.53 8.37 -0.60
CA ALA A 69 2.11 7.69 -1.76
C ALA A 69 3.30 8.48 -2.37
N ASN A 70 3.24 9.80 -2.36
CA ASN A 70 4.34 10.65 -2.85
C ASN A 70 5.56 10.56 -1.91
N TYR A 71 5.33 10.59 -0.60
CA TYR A 71 6.39 10.35 0.38
C TYR A 71 7.03 8.96 0.20
N SER A 72 6.23 7.90 0.06
CA SER A 72 6.72 6.53 -0.10
C SER A 72 7.66 6.34 -1.28
N ARG A 73 7.48 7.10 -2.36
CA ARG A 73 8.35 7.05 -3.56
C ARG A 73 9.66 7.79 -3.39
N GLN A 74 9.70 8.76 -2.49
CA GLN A 74 10.91 9.54 -2.17
C GLN A 74 11.65 8.97 -0.95
N ALA A 75 11.02 8.04 -0.22
CA ALA A 75 11.61 7.40 0.95
C ALA A 75 12.84 6.58 0.55
N ALA A 76 13.93 6.73 1.29
CA ALA A 76 15.17 5.98 1.08
C ALA A 76 15.12 4.54 1.61
N MET A 77 14.01 4.15 2.25
CA MET A 77 13.80 2.85 2.86
C MET A 77 12.69 2.09 2.12
N PRO A 78 12.72 0.74 2.13
CA PRO A 78 11.63 -0.06 1.58
C PRO A 78 10.29 0.33 2.24
N VAL A 79 9.28 0.60 1.41
CA VAL A 79 7.94 0.97 1.89
C VAL A 79 6.95 -0.14 1.59
N PHE A 80 6.23 -0.54 2.62
CA PHE A 80 5.07 -1.40 2.52
C PHE A 80 3.79 -0.55 2.67
N TRP A 81 2.87 -0.69 1.72
CA TRP A 81 1.56 -0.06 1.79
C TRP A 81 0.56 -1.08 2.28
N TYR A 82 -0.27 -0.73 3.26
CA TYR A 82 -1.34 -1.58 3.75
C TYR A 82 -2.64 -0.80 3.84
N GLU A 83 -3.65 -1.21 3.09
CA GLU A 83 -5.01 -0.70 3.23
C GLU A 83 -5.75 -1.51 4.29
N LEU A 84 -6.04 -0.88 5.43
CA LEU A 84 -6.85 -1.47 6.49
C LEU A 84 -8.32 -1.51 6.08
N ASP A 85 -8.94 -2.68 6.16
CA ASP A 85 -10.37 -2.89 5.94
C ASP A 85 -11.02 -3.66 7.11
N PRO A 86 -12.37 -3.74 7.15
CA PRO A 86 -13.05 -4.42 8.26
C PRO A 86 -12.71 -5.92 8.42
N LEU A 87 -12.21 -6.60 7.38
CA LEU A 87 -11.81 -8.01 7.50
C LEU A 87 -10.51 -8.15 8.30
N ASP A 88 -9.72 -7.08 8.43
CA ASP A 88 -8.49 -7.06 9.21
C ASP A 88 -8.74 -7.02 10.74
N ALA A 89 -10.00 -6.93 11.17
CA ALA A 89 -10.36 -7.06 12.58
C ALA A 89 -10.15 -8.50 13.11
N ASP A 90 -10.19 -9.50 12.22
CA ASP A 90 -9.81 -10.87 12.55
C ASP A 90 -8.30 -11.07 12.42
N VAL A 91 -7.67 -11.53 13.50
CA VAL A 91 -6.21 -11.67 13.61
C VAL A 91 -5.66 -12.66 12.59
N VAL A 92 -6.37 -13.76 12.33
CA VAL A 92 -5.93 -14.79 11.36
C VAL A 92 -5.95 -14.22 9.95
N SER A 93 -7.05 -13.54 9.60
CA SER A 93 -7.21 -12.88 8.30
C SER A 93 -6.14 -11.82 8.08
N PHE A 94 -5.85 -10.99 9.09
CA PHE A 94 -4.81 -9.95 9.03
C PHE A 94 -3.41 -10.53 8.78
N PHE A 95 -3.00 -11.57 9.51
CA PHE A 95 -1.67 -12.17 9.30
C PHE A 95 -1.56 -12.96 8.01
N SER A 96 -2.68 -13.44 7.45
CA SER A 96 -2.69 -14.11 6.14
C SER A 96 -2.40 -13.15 4.97
N THR A 97 -2.74 -11.87 5.12
CA THR A 97 -2.59 -10.82 4.09
C THR A 97 -1.31 -10.00 4.25
N LEU A 98 -0.65 -10.06 5.41
CA LEU A 98 0.64 -9.42 5.63
C LEU A 98 1.77 -10.19 4.92
N PRO A 99 2.57 -9.53 4.05
CA PRO A 99 3.75 -10.17 3.50
C PRO A 99 4.77 -10.43 4.59
N GLN A 100 5.40 -11.60 4.52
CA GLN A 100 6.57 -11.92 5.33
C GLN A 100 7.79 -11.18 4.77
N ALA A 101 8.50 -10.48 5.65
CA ALA A 101 9.74 -9.76 5.34
C ALA A 101 10.89 -10.71 4.98
#